data_AF-U7HG23-F1
#
_entry.id   AF-U7HG23-F1
#
_cell.length_a   1.000
_cell.length_b   1.000
_cell.length_c   1.000
_cell.angle_alpha   90.00
_cell.angle_beta   90.00
_cell.angle_gamma   90.00
#
_symmetry.space_group_name_H-M   'P 1'
#
loop_
_entity.id
_entity.type
_entity.pdbx_description
1 polymer ?
#
loop_
_entity_poly.entity_id
_entity_poly.type
_entity_poly.pdbx_seq_one_letter_code
_entity_poly.pdbx_strand_id
1 'polypeptide(L)'
;EQPALILADHHGDAPKLDPVTCNTKAGGSTKQACVFQFAYEERVKAASVAMKDYTFKNPAYALMHEQSAGGVNHREDYQHYDYPGRYKADASGQPFTQNKLDALRNDASMANGKSNRPDFTPGAKVELQDHDSQTLNREWLLTAITHTGKQPQALEEEGGSEPTSYHNTFSAIPADKTWRPLCNHKPVMDGPQMALVTGPEGEEIHCDQYGRVKVRFPWDRYSKNDEHSSAWLRVAQGWAGGQYGFMALPRIGHEVIVSFLDGDPDQPIITGRTYHATNTPPYALPEHKTRTTLKTKTHKGEGSNELRFEDEAGDEQIYVHAQKDLDLLTEHNRTEVIKKDSHLTVENNRFSHTKGNRHHTTDGEHRESIGADYSLTVNGSHHSKQGKNQLVEAGTEIHHKAGMKIVIEAGAEVTLKAGGSFVKVDPSGVTVSGPLVRMNSGGGPGSGSGVGVTGPLLPNALTPDGSISSTGPQISDTGGRPDIEALSLRVDEVRPIEADLKQAASFRNAARKEEVFSEVCSVRSDKEALS
;
A
#
# COMPACT_ATOMS: atom_id res chain seq x y z
N GLU A 1 0.31 35.80 45.62
CA GLU A 1 0.16 35.40 44.20
C GLU A 1 -0.46 34.02 44.15
N GLN A 2 -1.17 33.68 43.07
CA GLN A 2 -1.63 32.30 42.90
C GLN A 2 -0.42 31.40 42.61
N PRO A 3 -0.34 30.20 43.19
CA PRO A 3 0.73 29.26 42.86
C PRO A 3 0.68 28.95 41.36
N ALA A 4 1.78 29.17 40.65
CA ALA A 4 1.91 28.89 39.23
C ALA A 4 2.81 27.65 39.00
N LEU A 5 2.46 26.84 38.01
CA LEU A 5 3.34 25.77 37.53
C LEU A 5 4.38 26.39 36.59
N ILE A 6 5.65 26.28 36.94
CA ILE A 6 6.77 26.74 36.11
C ILE A 6 7.33 25.54 35.34
N LEU A 7 7.30 25.63 34.01
CA LEU A 7 7.96 24.67 33.13
C LEU A 7 9.35 25.21 32.80
N ALA A 8 10.39 24.49 33.21
CA ALA A 8 11.78 24.85 32.95
C ALA A 8 12.56 23.65 32.42
N ASP A 9 13.38 23.87 31.40
CA ASP A 9 14.26 22.87 30.79
C ASP A 9 15.75 23.18 31.00
N HIS A 10 16.06 24.31 31.64
CA HIS A 10 17.39 24.68 32.13
C HIS A 10 17.27 25.40 33.48
N HIS A 11 18.37 25.42 34.23
CA HIS A 11 18.44 26.09 35.53
C HIS A 11 18.92 27.54 35.44
N GLY A 12 19.29 28.05 34.25
CA GLY A 12 19.73 29.43 34.03
C GLY A 12 18.84 30.49 34.71
N ASP A 13 17.53 30.42 34.45
CA ASP A 13 16.54 31.40 34.92
C ASP A 13 15.89 31.04 36.27
N ALA A 14 16.48 30.09 37.00
CA ALA A 14 16.01 29.73 38.33
C ALA A 14 16.00 30.96 39.26
N PRO A 15 14.93 31.20 40.05
CA PRO A 15 14.87 32.29 41.02
C PRO A 15 16.08 32.27 41.95
N LYS A 16 16.71 33.42 42.19
CA LYS A 16 17.88 33.51 43.07
C LYS A 16 17.46 34.08 44.42
N LEU A 17 17.72 33.32 45.48
CA LEU A 17 17.55 33.74 46.87
C LEU A 17 18.78 34.47 47.37
N ASP A 18 18.61 35.26 48.43
CA ASP A 18 19.73 35.89 49.13
C ASP A 18 20.69 34.83 49.71
N PRO A 19 22.02 35.11 49.74
CA PRO A 19 23.01 34.20 50.28
C PRO A 19 22.69 33.74 51.71
N VAL A 20 23.05 32.50 52.02
CA VAL A 20 22.79 31.88 53.31
C VAL A 20 24.08 31.45 53.99
N THR A 21 24.23 31.83 55.25
CA THR A 21 25.37 31.44 56.09
C THR A 21 25.20 30.01 56.61
N CYS A 22 26.27 29.22 56.53
CA CYS A 22 26.38 27.92 57.17
C CYS A 22 26.88 28.09 58.61
N ASN A 23 26.15 27.56 59.60
CA ASN A 23 26.56 27.59 61.00
C ASN A 23 26.40 26.20 61.64
N THR A 24 27.46 25.40 61.53
CA THR A 24 27.53 24.02 62.05
C THR A 24 28.08 23.93 63.48
N LYS A 25 28.42 25.06 64.12
CA LYS A 25 29.10 25.07 65.43
C LYS A 25 28.12 24.74 66.56
N ALA A 26 28.54 23.86 67.47
CA ALA A 26 27.79 23.52 68.67
C ALA A 26 27.59 24.78 69.55
N GLY A 27 26.33 25.16 69.80
CA GLY A 27 25.97 26.39 70.51
C GLY A 27 25.52 27.56 69.62
N GLY A 28 25.32 27.34 68.32
CA GLY A 28 24.79 28.34 67.40
C GLY A 28 23.45 28.95 67.86
N SER A 29 23.33 30.27 67.76
CA SER A 29 22.10 31.00 68.09
C SER A 29 21.00 30.69 67.07
N THR A 30 19.85 30.19 67.53
CA THR A 30 18.65 29.96 66.70
C THR A 30 17.97 31.24 66.22
N LYS A 31 18.48 32.42 66.60
CA LYS A 31 17.89 33.73 66.27
C LYS A 31 18.20 34.22 64.86
N GLN A 32 19.21 33.67 64.18
CA GLN A 32 19.57 34.03 62.81
C GLN A 32 19.21 32.91 61.84
N ALA A 33 18.75 33.30 60.64
CA ALA A 33 18.42 32.35 59.59
C ALA A 33 19.71 31.79 58.97
N CYS A 34 19.94 30.49 59.09
CA CYS A 34 21.15 29.82 58.65
C CYS A 34 20.88 28.36 58.25
N VAL A 35 21.84 27.78 57.52
CA VAL A 35 21.95 26.33 57.34
C VAL A 35 22.77 25.78 58.49
N PHE A 36 22.18 24.97 59.36
CA PHE A 36 22.86 24.45 60.56
C PHE A 36 23.34 23.00 60.40
N GLN A 37 22.94 22.33 59.32
CA GLN A 37 23.49 21.05 58.90
C GLN A 37 23.60 21.06 57.38
N PHE A 38 24.75 20.66 56.85
CA PHE A 38 24.98 20.52 55.42
C PHE A 38 25.88 19.30 55.18
N ALA A 39 25.39 18.33 54.42
CA ALA A 39 26.10 17.10 54.10
C ALA A 39 26.17 16.96 52.58
N TYR A 40 27.38 16.83 52.06
CA TYR A 40 27.65 16.61 50.63
C TYR A 40 27.90 15.13 50.35
N GLU A 41 27.27 14.61 49.31
CA GLU A 41 27.39 13.22 48.87
C GLU A 41 27.72 13.18 47.36
N GLU A 42 28.66 12.31 47.00
CA GLU A 42 28.98 11.96 45.61
C GLU A 42 28.69 10.48 45.37
N ARG A 43 27.99 10.18 44.28
CA ARG A 43 27.64 8.82 43.88
C ARG A 43 28.27 8.47 42.54
N VAL A 44 28.76 7.23 42.44
CA VAL A 44 29.18 6.67 41.14
C VAL A 44 27.94 6.49 40.27
N LYS A 45 27.93 7.15 39.11
CA LYS A 45 26.84 7.13 38.12
C LYS A 45 27.42 6.88 36.73
N ALA A 46 26.55 6.67 35.74
CA ALA A 46 26.96 6.47 34.35
C ALA A 46 27.92 7.60 33.90
N ALA A 47 29.08 7.22 33.36
CA ALA A 47 30.06 8.15 32.81
C ALA A 47 29.69 8.58 31.39
N SER A 48 29.02 7.71 30.63
CA SER A 48 28.50 7.99 29.31
C SER A 48 27.18 7.25 29.06
N VAL A 49 26.40 7.74 28.11
CA VAL A 49 25.17 7.12 27.62
C VAL A 49 25.30 6.90 26.13
N ALA A 50 24.96 5.71 25.67
CA ALA A 50 24.82 5.36 24.25
C ALA A 50 23.37 4.94 24.00
N MET A 51 22.67 5.64 23.12
CA MET A 51 21.31 5.28 22.72
C MET A 51 21.30 4.93 21.25
N LYS A 52 20.41 4.00 20.86
CA LYS A 52 20.21 3.60 19.47
C LYS A 52 18.73 3.50 19.12
N ASP A 53 18.38 3.77 17.87
CA ASP A 53 17.04 3.52 17.34
C ASP A 53 17.11 2.99 15.89
N TYR A 54 15.96 2.65 15.31
CA TYR A 54 15.80 2.18 13.95
C TYR A 54 14.78 3.01 13.18
N THR A 55 15.11 3.33 11.92
CA THR A 55 14.19 3.94 10.96
C THR A 55 14.16 3.15 9.67
N PHE A 56 12.96 2.69 9.26
CA PHE A 56 12.80 1.97 8.00
C PHE A 56 13.05 2.86 6.76
N LYS A 57 13.06 4.19 6.93
CA LYS A 57 13.38 5.13 5.85
C LYS A 57 14.87 5.16 5.52
N ASN A 58 15.73 4.75 6.45
CA ASN A 58 17.16 4.63 6.25
C ASN A 58 17.70 3.41 7.04
N PRO A 59 17.41 2.18 6.60
CA PRO A 59 17.60 0.97 7.40
C PRO A 59 19.08 0.61 7.63
N ALA A 60 20.00 1.08 6.79
CA ALA A 60 21.43 0.84 6.94
C ALA A 60 22.08 1.77 7.97
N TYR A 61 21.44 2.90 8.28
CA TYR A 61 21.98 3.85 9.24
C TYR A 61 21.78 3.36 10.66
N ALA A 62 22.87 3.32 11.43
CA ALA A 62 22.86 2.82 12.79
C ALA A 62 22.04 3.69 13.76
N LEU A 63 21.85 4.98 13.43
CA LEU A 63 21.09 5.96 14.22
C LEU A 63 21.42 5.85 15.73
N MET A 64 22.72 5.93 16.02
CA MET A 64 23.30 5.77 17.34
C MET A 64 23.95 7.09 17.78
N HIS A 65 23.68 7.49 19.01
CA HIS A 65 24.27 8.68 19.62
C HIS A 65 24.90 8.32 20.95
N GLU A 66 26.04 8.95 21.22
CA GLU A 66 26.76 8.81 22.48
C GLU A 66 27.00 10.18 23.10
N GLN A 67 26.89 10.24 24.43
CA GLN A 67 27.20 11.42 25.20
C GLN A 67 27.99 11.04 26.44
N SER A 68 29.10 11.73 26.69
CA SER A 68 29.93 11.55 27.87
C SER A 68 29.78 12.72 28.84
N ALA A 69 29.85 12.42 30.13
CA ALA A 69 29.86 13.42 31.19
C ALA A 69 31.25 14.07 31.28
N GLY A 70 31.30 15.39 31.40
CA GLY A 70 32.55 16.12 31.63
C GLY A 70 32.97 16.08 33.10
N GLY A 71 34.26 15.79 33.35
CA GLY A 71 34.89 15.92 34.67
C GLY A 71 34.34 14.96 35.73
N VAL A 72 34.26 13.66 35.40
CA VAL A 72 33.84 12.64 36.37
C VAL A 72 34.96 12.32 37.36
N ASN A 73 34.65 12.34 38.65
CA ASN A 73 35.61 12.01 39.73
C ASN A 73 35.68 10.49 40.01
N HIS A 74 35.28 9.67 39.03
CA HIS A 74 35.15 8.21 39.14
C HIS A 74 35.55 7.54 37.81
N ARG A 75 35.42 6.21 37.73
CA ARG A 75 35.75 5.43 36.52
C ARG A 75 34.98 5.96 35.30
N GLU A 76 35.68 6.17 34.20
CA GLU A 76 35.14 6.79 32.97
C GLU A 76 34.47 5.80 32.00
N ASP A 77 34.60 4.49 32.25
CA ASP A 77 34.15 3.45 31.32
C ASP A 77 32.77 2.88 31.65
N TYR A 78 32.09 3.41 32.67
CA TYR A 78 30.74 2.97 33.02
C TYR A 78 29.70 3.58 32.08
N GLN A 79 29.52 2.94 30.92
CA GLN A 79 28.55 3.34 29.90
C GLN A 79 27.17 2.71 30.16
N HIS A 80 26.11 3.52 30.02
CA HIS A 80 24.73 3.05 29.96
C HIS A 80 24.27 2.95 28.51
N TYR A 81 23.75 1.79 28.11
CA TYR A 81 23.21 1.55 26.77
C TYR A 81 21.69 1.32 26.81
N ASP A 82 20.95 1.93 25.88
CA ASP A 82 19.48 1.80 25.80
C ASP A 82 18.98 1.72 24.34
N TYR A 83 17.95 0.89 24.10
CA TYR A 83 17.23 0.72 22.83
C TYR A 83 15.77 0.30 23.11
N PRO A 84 14.76 0.87 22.43
CA PRO A 84 14.85 1.94 21.43
C PRO A 84 14.99 3.34 22.05
N GLY A 85 15.70 4.22 21.35
CA GLY A 85 15.96 5.60 21.79
C GLY A 85 14.78 6.57 21.68
N ARG A 86 13.69 6.19 20.98
CA ARG A 86 12.48 6.98 20.68
C ARG A 86 12.74 8.23 19.83
N TYR A 87 13.69 8.15 18.90
CA TYR A 87 13.99 9.22 17.95
C TYR A 87 14.19 8.65 16.55
N LYS A 88 13.90 9.46 15.51
CA LYS A 88 13.99 9.03 14.10
C LYS A 88 14.91 9.91 13.25
N ALA A 89 15.63 10.85 13.89
CA ALA A 89 16.59 11.75 13.27
C ALA A 89 17.65 12.23 14.29
N ASP A 90 18.83 12.60 13.79
CA ASP A 90 19.96 13.01 14.65
C ASP A 90 19.66 14.24 15.50
N ALA A 91 18.93 15.22 14.94
CA ALA A 91 18.53 16.45 15.63
C ALA A 91 17.70 16.19 16.89
N SER A 92 16.94 15.08 16.93
CA SER A 92 16.23 14.63 18.15
C SER A 92 17.06 13.65 18.99
N GLY A 93 17.93 12.84 18.38
CA GLY A 93 18.68 11.80 19.07
C GLY A 93 19.77 12.35 19.99
N GLN A 94 20.48 13.40 19.57
CA GLN A 94 21.48 14.09 20.40
C GLN A 94 20.90 14.63 21.72
N PRO A 95 19.85 15.49 21.72
CA PRO A 95 19.29 16.01 22.96
C PRO A 95 18.65 14.93 23.83
N PHE A 96 18.07 13.86 23.25
CA PHE A 96 17.52 12.74 24.03
C PHE A 96 18.62 12.01 24.79
N THR A 97 19.76 11.77 24.13
CA THR A 97 20.93 11.10 24.73
C THR A 97 21.55 11.96 25.83
N GLN A 98 21.69 13.27 25.60
CA GLN A 98 22.14 14.23 26.62
C GLN A 98 21.19 14.27 27.82
N ASN A 99 19.89 14.42 27.58
CA ASN A 99 18.90 14.49 28.65
C ASN A 99 18.85 13.20 29.49
N LYS A 100 19.06 12.04 28.87
CA LYS A 100 19.16 10.75 29.56
C LYS A 100 20.40 10.69 30.46
N LEU A 101 21.55 11.17 29.98
CA LEU A 101 22.76 11.27 30.80
C LEU A 101 22.56 12.19 32.00
N ASP A 102 22.01 13.38 31.78
CA ASP A 102 21.72 14.35 32.84
C ASP A 102 20.73 13.75 33.87
N ALA A 103 19.73 13.00 33.42
CA ALA A 103 18.76 12.33 34.31
C ALA A 103 19.42 11.22 35.13
N LEU A 104 20.25 10.37 34.52
CA LEU A 104 20.97 9.31 35.22
C LEU A 104 22.00 9.83 36.22
N ARG A 105 22.44 11.08 36.06
CA ARG A 105 23.41 11.76 36.92
C ARG A 105 22.78 12.84 37.80
N ASN A 106 21.45 12.93 37.87
CA ASN A 106 20.75 14.00 38.59
C ASN A 106 20.99 14.01 40.11
N ASP A 107 21.43 12.87 40.67
CA ASP A 107 21.82 12.65 42.06
C ASP A 107 23.30 12.23 42.17
N ALA A 108 24.11 12.50 41.14
CA ALA A 108 25.55 12.21 41.19
C ALA A 108 26.25 13.05 42.26
N SER A 109 25.94 14.35 42.31
CA SER A 109 26.49 15.31 43.28
C SER A 109 25.34 16.02 43.99
N MET A 110 25.09 15.63 45.25
CA MET A 110 23.91 16.06 46.00
C MET A 110 24.30 16.57 47.38
N ALA A 111 23.62 17.62 47.83
CA ALA A 111 23.72 18.12 49.20
C ALA A 111 22.39 17.91 49.92
N ASN A 112 22.46 17.46 51.17
CA ASN A 112 21.32 17.36 52.07
C ASN A 112 21.59 18.27 53.27
N GLY A 113 20.64 19.15 53.59
CA GLY A 113 20.81 20.12 54.65
C GLY A 113 19.58 20.34 55.50
N LYS A 114 19.80 21.01 56.63
CA LYS A 114 18.74 21.50 57.52
C LYS A 114 18.93 22.98 57.77
N SER A 115 17.83 23.72 57.72
CA SER A 115 17.83 25.17 57.78
C SER A 115 16.60 25.68 58.53
N ASN A 116 16.66 26.91 59.00
CA ASN A 116 15.53 27.65 59.56
C ASN A 116 15.09 28.82 58.64
N ARG A 117 15.48 28.81 57.36
CA ARG A 117 15.05 29.78 56.33
C ARG A 117 13.64 29.42 55.80
N PRO A 118 12.63 30.29 55.96
CA PRO A 118 11.27 30.03 55.47
C PRO A 118 11.08 30.24 53.97
N ASP A 119 11.95 31.04 53.33
CA ASP A 119 11.89 31.43 51.92
C ASP A 119 12.51 30.39 50.95
N PHE A 120 13.15 29.36 51.50
CA PHE A 120 13.68 28.23 50.77
C PHE A 120 12.57 27.55 49.96
N THR A 121 12.69 27.57 48.63
CA THR A 121 11.68 27.05 47.70
C THR A 121 12.34 26.14 46.65
N PRO A 122 11.78 24.96 46.33
CA PRO A 122 12.32 24.11 45.27
C PRO A 122 12.38 24.86 43.93
N GLY A 123 13.44 24.63 43.16
CA GLY A 123 13.72 25.33 41.90
C GLY A 123 14.46 26.66 42.07
N ALA A 124 14.66 27.15 43.29
CA ALA A 124 15.46 28.36 43.53
C ALA A 124 16.95 28.04 43.75
N LYS A 125 17.81 28.98 43.36
CA LYS A 125 19.25 28.97 43.64
C LYS A 125 19.55 29.76 44.90
N VAL A 126 20.48 29.26 45.71
CA VAL A 126 20.98 29.96 46.91
C VAL A 126 22.50 29.79 46.99
N GLU A 127 23.20 30.87 47.31
CA GLU A 127 24.64 30.86 47.57
C GLU A 127 24.90 30.46 49.03
N LEU A 128 25.66 29.38 49.26
CA LEU A 128 26.10 28.99 50.60
C LEU A 128 27.40 29.72 50.94
N GLN A 129 27.47 30.33 52.12
CA GLN A 129 28.63 31.05 52.63
C GLN A 129 29.05 30.51 54.00
N ASP A 130 30.30 30.76 54.40
CA ASP A 130 30.89 30.42 55.70
C ASP A 130 30.84 28.93 56.09
N HIS A 131 30.78 28.01 55.12
CA HIS A 131 31.03 26.59 55.36
C HIS A 131 32.55 26.34 55.51
N ASP A 132 32.96 25.49 56.46
CA ASP A 132 34.39 25.21 56.73
C ASP A 132 35.16 24.68 55.51
N SER A 133 34.47 23.89 54.67
CA SER A 133 34.96 23.48 53.35
C SER A 133 34.69 24.55 52.29
N GLN A 134 35.75 25.14 51.75
CA GLN A 134 35.68 26.18 50.73
C GLN A 134 35.01 25.73 49.42
N THR A 135 35.09 24.45 49.07
CA THR A 135 34.48 23.91 47.84
C THR A 135 32.95 23.89 47.88
N LEU A 136 32.37 23.94 49.08
CA LEU A 136 30.92 23.94 49.29
C LEU A 136 30.34 25.36 49.36
N ASN A 137 31.19 26.39 49.51
CA ASN A 137 30.81 27.81 49.44
C ASN A 137 30.60 28.22 47.98
N ARG A 138 29.43 27.87 47.43
CA ARG A 138 29.04 28.06 46.03
C ARG A 138 27.52 28.19 45.91
N GLU A 139 27.04 28.42 44.68
CA GLU A 139 25.60 28.38 44.39
C GLU A 139 25.08 26.93 44.31
N TRP A 140 23.93 26.72 44.95
CA TRP A 140 23.20 25.46 45.01
C TRP A 140 21.77 25.64 44.51
N LEU A 141 21.29 24.73 43.67
CA LEU A 141 19.91 24.65 43.21
C LEU A 141 19.13 23.71 44.15
N LEU A 142 18.09 24.23 44.81
CA LEU A 142 17.23 23.46 45.71
C LEU A 142 16.31 22.54 44.90
N THR A 143 16.39 21.22 45.09
CA THR A 143 15.60 20.24 44.33
C THR A 143 14.39 19.71 45.09
N ALA A 144 14.46 19.65 46.42
CA ALA A 144 13.35 19.24 47.28
C ALA A 144 13.46 19.92 48.65
N ILE A 145 12.33 20.29 49.25
CA ILE A 145 12.29 20.95 50.56
C ILE A 145 11.08 20.44 51.33
N THR A 146 11.28 20.10 52.60
CA THR A 146 10.23 19.73 53.53
C THR A 146 10.24 20.73 54.69
N HIS A 147 9.19 21.54 54.78
CA HIS A 147 8.99 22.51 55.86
C HIS A 147 8.31 21.84 57.05
N THR A 148 8.82 22.05 58.27
CA THR A 148 8.24 21.55 59.52
C THR A 148 8.08 22.70 60.50
N GLY A 149 6.84 22.99 60.87
CA GLY A 149 6.49 23.94 61.93
C GLY A 149 5.81 23.24 63.09
N LYS A 150 6.14 23.62 64.33
CA LYS A 150 5.46 23.19 65.55
C LYS A 150 5.10 24.42 66.38
N GLN A 151 3.86 24.48 66.85
CA GLN A 151 3.36 25.55 67.73
C GLN A 151 2.65 24.95 68.96
N PRO A 152 3.41 24.55 69.99
CA PRO A 152 2.84 23.90 71.19
C PRO A 152 1.88 24.79 71.99
N GLN A 153 2.09 26.11 71.95
CA GLN A 153 1.33 27.12 72.71
C GLN A 153 -0.10 27.34 72.18
N ALA A 154 -0.48 26.72 71.06
CA ALA A 154 -1.83 26.83 70.50
C ALA A 154 -2.87 25.91 71.16
N LEU A 155 -2.44 24.97 72.03
CA LEU A 155 -3.31 24.13 72.85
C LEU A 155 -3.46 24.78 74.23
N GLU A 156 -4.58 25.46 74.47
CA GLU A 156 -4.81 26.30 75.67
C GLU A 156 -4.86 25.52 77.00
N GLU A 157 -5.09 24.20 76.99
CA GLU A 157 -5.29 23.40 78.22
C GLU A 157 -4.13 22.45 78.57
N GLU A 158 -3.13 22.27 77.71
CA GLU A 158 -1.94 21.44 77.99
C GLU A 158 -0.69 22.04 77.32
N GLY A 159 -0.45 23.33 77.61
CA GLY A 159 0.69 24.07 77.10
C GLY A 159 2.00 23.61 77.78
N GLY A 160 2.67 22.62 77.20
CA GLY A 160 4.07 22.35 77.52
C GLY A 160 4.93 23.61 77.31
N SER A 161 6.01 23.76 78.09
CA SER A 161 6.94 24.91 78.04
C SER A 161 7.78 25.01 76.76
N GLU A 162 7.43 24.27 75.71
CA GLU A 162 8.20 24.15 74.48
C GLU A 162 7.96 25.36 73.56
N PRO A 163 9.01 25.93 72.94
CA PRO A 163 8.88 27.09 72.06
C PRO A 163 8.26 26.74 70.71
N THR A 164 7.62 27.73 70.07
CA THR A 164 7.26 27.65 68.64
C THR A 164 8.53 27.49 67.81
N SER A 165 8.58 26.46 66.97
CA SER A 165 9.78 26.10 66.20
C SER A 165 9.44 25.92 64.73
N TYR A 166 10.34 26.40 63.87
CA TYR A 166 10.33 26.14 62.43
C TYR A 166 11.70 25.63 62.00
N HIS A 167 11.71 24.59 61.18
CA HIS A 167 12.87 24.18 60.44
C HIS A 167 12.44 23.57 59.10
N ASN A 168 13.38 23.43 58.17
CA ASN A 168 13.21 22.63 56.99
C ASN A 168 14.36 21.63 56.85
N THR A 169 14.10 20.60 56.07
CA THR A 169 15.12 19.75 55.48
C THR A 169 15.08 19.95 53.97
N PHE A 170 16.23 20.12 53.34
CA PHE A 170 16.31 20.36 51.91
C PHE A 170 17.35 19.46 51.25
N SER A 171 17.13 19.23 49.96
CA SER A 171 18.08 18.63 49.05
C SER A 171 18.44 19.63 47.96
N ALA A 172 19.71 19.63 47.54
CA ALA A 172 20.21 20.54 46.54
C ALA A 172 21.27 19.88 45.66
N ILE A 173 21.48 20.44 44.48
CA ILE A 173 22.59 20.09 43.59
C ILE A 173 23.43 21.34 43.28
N PRO A 174 24.69 21.22 42.83
CA PRO A 174 25.46 22.37 42.38
C PRO A 174 24.72 23.13 41.25
N ALA A 175 24.65 24.46 41.35
CA ALA A 175 23.81 25.28 40.46
C ALA A 175 24.34 25.39 39.01
N ASP A 176 25.51 24.84 38.71
CA ASP A 176 26.12 24.70 37.37
C ASP A 176 25.79 23.35 36.71
N LYS A 177 25.11 22.44 37.43
CA LYS A 177 24.69 21.14 36.92
C LYS A 177 23.23 21.19 36.50
N THR A 178 22.94 20.62 35.34
CA THR A 178 21.56 20.48 34.85
C THR A 178 20.86 19.35 35.59
N TRP A 179 19.79 19.68 36.30
CA TRP A 179 18.91 18.68 36.90
C TRP A 179 17.87 18.21 35.89
N ARG A 180 17.76 16.90 35.68
CA ARG A 180 16.68 16.29 34.90
C ARG A 180 16.02 15.19 35.74
N PRO A 181 14.68 15.08 35.75
CA PRO A 181 14.02 13.98 36.44
C PRO A 181 14.24 12.65 35.72
N LEU A 182 14.30 11.55 36.48
CA LEU A 182 14.25 10.19 35.93
C LEU A 182 12.79 9.81 35.66
N CYS A 183 12.45 9.60 34.39
CA CYS A 183 11.13 9.10 34.02
C CYS A 183 11.11 7.56 34.09
N ASN A 184 10.65 7.03 35.23
CA ASN A 184 10.64 5.58 35.49
C ASN A 184 9.41 4.86 34.92
N HIS A 185 8.37 5.59 34.56
CA HIS A 185 7.11 5.00 34.09
C HIS A 185 6.78 5.55 32.71
N LYS A 186 6.66 4.64 31.74
CA LYS A 186 6.08 4.92 30.42
C LYS A 186 4.80 4.10 30.25
N PRO A 187 3.77 4.62 29.57
CA PRO A 187 2.65 3.78 29.14
C PRO A 187 3.14 2.63 28.27
N VAL A 188 2.60 1.43 28.50
CA VAL A 188 2.94 0.22 27.76
C VAL A 188 1.64 -0.43 27.27
N MET A 189 1.65 -0.90 26.03
CA MET A 189 0.59 -1.72 25.47
C MET A 189 0.88 -3.19 25.81
N ASP A 190 -0.01 -3.81 26.59
CA ASP A 190 0.15 -5.20 27.03
C ASP A 190 0.06 -6.21 25.86
N GLY A 191 -0.56 -5.82 24.75
CA GLY A 191 -0.70 -6.68 23.59
C GLY A 191 -1.32 -5.99 22.37
N PRO A 192 -1.51 -6.74 21.29
CA PRO A 192 -2.12 -6.23 20.07
C PRO A 192 -3.56 -5.78 20.29
N GLN A 193 -4.02 -4.82 19.50
CA GLN A 193 -5.36 -4.26 19.54
C GLN A 193 -6.01 -4.32 18.16
N MET A 194 -7.34 -4.38 18.12
CA MET A 194 -8.10 -4.22 16.88
C MET A 194 -8.17 -2.74 16.49
N ALA A 195 -8.11 -2.46 15.20
CA ALA A 195 -8.33 -1.13 14.65
C ALA A 195 -9.05 -1.20 13.30
N LEU A 196 -9.74 -0.12 12.95
CA LEU A 196 -10.42 0.02 11.66
C LEU A 196 -9.57 0.87 10.73
N VAL A 197 -9.38 0.44 9.48
CA VAL A 197 -8.66 1.23 8.47
C VAL A 197 -9.52 2.43 8.06
N THR A 198 -8.92 3.63 8.06
CA THR A 198 -9.60 4.90 7.73
C THR A 198 -8.93 5.60 6.55
N GLY A 199 -9.63 6.57 5.98
CA GLY A 199 -9.12 7.41 4.90
C GLY A 199 -10.15 8.45 4.46
N PRO A 200 -9.87 9.20 3.38
CA PRO A 200 -10.74 10.25 2.88
C PRO A 200 -12.11 9.73 2.44
N GLU A 201 -13.11 10.59 2.50
CA GLU A 201 -14.46 10.27 2.02
C GLU A 201 -14.45 9.95 0.51
N GLY A 202 -15.22 8.93 0.11
CA GLY A 202 -15.32 8.48 -1.28
C GLY A 202 -14.17 7.60 -1.78
N GLU A 203 -13.12 7.42 -0.99
CA GLU A 203 -12.03 6.49 -1.32
C GLU A 203 -12.25 5.09 -0.74
N GLU A 204 -11.74 4.08 -1.45
CA GLU A 204 -11.76 2.69 -0.99
C GLU A 204 -10.39 2.25 -0.45
N ILE A 205 -9.31 2.85 -0.96
CA ILE A 205 -7.93 2.51 -0.62
C ILE A 205 -7.17 3.81 -0.33
N HIS A 206 -6.58 3.92 0.87
CA HIS A 206 -5.78 5.07 1.25
C HIS A 206 -4.42 4.60 1.80
N CYS A 207 -3.41 4.65 0.95
CA CYS A 207 -2.04 4.27 1.31
C CYS A 207 -1.01 5.28 0.81
N ASP A 208 0.19 5.22 1.39
CA ASP A 208 1.35 5.98 0.91
C ASP A 208 2.31 5.12 0.06
N GLN A 209 3.45 5.71 -0.33
CA GLN A 209 4.48 5.05 -1.14
C GLN A 209 5.11 3.78 -0.50
N TYR A 210 4.89 3.55 0.79
CA TYR A 210 5.39 2.38 1.52
C TYR A 210 4.30 1.34 1.78
N GLY A 211 3.09 1.53 1.24
CA GLY A 211 1.93 0.68 1.52
C GLY A 211 1.44 0.80 2.96
N ARG A 212 1.73 1.93 3.65
CA ARG A 212 1.19 2.21 4.98
C ARG A 212 -0.25 2.66 4.87
N VAL A 213 -1.04 2.39 5.91
CA VAL A 213 -2.44 2.85 6.00
C VAL A 213 -2.65 3.63 7.29
N LYS A 214 -3.79 4.32 7.38
CA LYS A 214 -4.25 4.96 8.62
C LYS A 214 -5.37 4.15 9.24
N VAL A 215 -5.49 4.24 10.56
CA VAL A 215 -6.46 3.47 11.32
C VAL A 215 -7.10 4.33 12.39
N ARG A 216 -8.22 3.84 12.92
CA ARG A 216 -8.80 4.32 14.17
C ARG A 216 -8.87 3.17 15.17
N PHE A 217 -8.46 3.44 16.39
CA PHE A 217 -8.63 2.53 17.50
C PHE A 217 -10.03 2.68 18.15
N PRO A 218 -10.64 1.60 18.65
CA PRO A 218 -11.96 1.67 19.32
C PRO A 218 -12.01 2.61 20.53
N TRP A 219 -10.88 2.79 21.22
CA TRP A 219 -10.76 3.68 22.38
C TRP A 219 -10.56 5.15 22.00
N ASP A 220 -10.37 5.47 20.72
CA ASP A 220 -10.29 6.84 20.25
C ASP A 220 -11.69 7.47 20.15
N ARG A 221 -11.92 8.45 21.04
CA ARG A 221 -13.19 9.17 21.20
C ARG A 221 -13.29 10.41 20.31
N TYR A 222 -12.19 10.86 19.71
CA TYR A 222 -12.10 12.19 19.09
C TYR A 222 -12.00 12.15 17.58
N SER A 223 -11.46 11.07 16.99
CA SER A 223 -11.38 10.95 15.52
C SER A 223 -12.74 10.73 14.86
N LYS A 224 -12.84 11.21 13.62
CA LYS A 224 -14.06 11.18 12.81
C LYS A 224 -14.10 10.03 11.79
N ASN A 225 -13.25 9.00 11.95
CA ASN A 225 -13.03 7.93 10.96
C ASN A 225 -12.46 8.39 9.62
N ASP A 226 -11.72 9.50 9.62
CA ASP A 226 -11.17 10.12 8.40
C ASP A 226 -9.65 9.88 8.27
N GLU A 227 -9.04 10.50 7.27
CA GLU A 227 -7.59 10.49 7.03
C GLU A 227 -6.78 11.16 8.14
N HIS A 228 -7.38 11.79 9.15
CA HIS A 228 -6.66 12.41 10.27
C HIS A 228 -6.67 11.56 11.53
N SER A 229 -7.29 10.37 11.49
CA SER A 229 -7.47 9.48 12.65
C SER A 229 -6.16 8.96 13.26
N SER A 230 -5.10 8.77 12.46
CA SER A 230 -3.80 8.31 12.97
C SER A 230 -2.61 8.76 12.13
N ALA A 231 -1.41 8.47 12.64
CA ALA A 231 -0.20 8.40 11.84
C ALA A 231 -0.26 7.26 10.81
N TRP A 232 0.71 7.21 9.91
CA TRP A 232 0.85 6.12 8.93
C TRP A 232 1.44 4.86 9.56
N LEU A 233 0.68 3.77 9.56
CA LEU A 233 1.08 2.47 10.11
C LEU A 233 1.60 1.55 9.00
N ARG A 234 2.75 0.91 9.23
CA ARG A 234 3.26 -0.15 8.35
C ARG A 234 2.39 -1.39 8.46
N VAL A 235 2.23 -2.09 7.34
CA VAL A 235 1.46 -3.32 7.23
C VAL A 235 2.41 -4.48 6.97
N ALA A 236 2.44 -5.45 7.88
CA ALA A 236 3.16 -6.70 7.67
C ALA A 236 2.59 -7.43 6.45
N GLN A 237 3.50 -7.92 5.61
CA GLN A 237 3.17 -8.74 4.43
C GLN A 237 3.63 -10.18 4.67
N GLY A 238 2.96 -11.16 4.08
CA GLY A 238 3.35 -12.56 4.20
C GLY A 238 4.73 -12.87 3.58
N TRP A 239 5.17 -12.05 2.61
CA TRP A 239 6.50 -12.11 2.02
C TRP A 239 6.88 -10.72 1.49
N ALA A 240 8.03 -10.15 1.90
CA ALA A 240 8.48 -8.83 1.45
C ALA A 240 9.99 -8.83 1.15
N GLY A 241 10.33 -8.79 -0.14
CA GLY A 241 11.70 -8.68 -0.65
C GLY A 241 11.96 -7.35 -1.38
N GLY A 242 13.19 -7.15 -1.84
CA GLY A 242 13.57 -5.98 -2.63
C GLY A 242 12.91 -5.99 -4.01
N GLN A 243 11.76 -5.32 -4.16
CA GLN A 243 10.92 -5.27 -5.37
C GLN A 243 10.22 -6.59 -5.75
N TYR A 244 10.06 -7.52 -4.80
CA TYR A 244 9.29 -8.76 -5.00
C TYR A 244 8.58 -9.19 -3.71
N GLY A 245 7.58 -10.07 -3.81
CA GLY A 245 6.81 -10.60 -2.67
C GLY A 245 5.32 -10.32 -2.78
N PHE A 246 4.63 -10.37 -1.64
CA PHE A 246 3.20 -10.11 -1.54
C PHE A 246 2.91 -8.66 -1.18
N MET A 247 1.90 -8.09 -1.84
CA MET A 247 1.36 -6.78 -1.51
C MET A 247 -0.17 -6.83 -1.59
N ALA A 248 -0.81 -6.98 -0.43
CA ALA A 248 -2.25 -6.81 -0.31
C ALA A 248 -2.48 -5.61 0.59
N LEU A 249 -3.07 -4.52 0.11
CA LEU A 249 -3.33 -3.33 0.93
C LEU A 249 -4.65 -3.50 1.70
N PRO A 250 -4.71 -3.19 3.00
CA PRO A 250 -5.98 -3.04 3.69
C PRO A 250 -6.81 -1.92 3.05
N ARG A 251 -8.10 -2.15 2.83
CA ARG A 251 -9.03 -1.13 2.32
C ARG A 251 -9.69 -0.40 3.49
N ILE A 252 -10.22 0.78 3.23
CA ILE A 252 -10.99 1.56 4.21
C ILE A 252 -12.17 0.71 4.70
N GLY A 253 -12.39 0.68 6.02
CA GLY A 253 -13.39 -0.15 6.67
C GLY A 253 -12.94 -1.58 6.99
N HIS A 254 -11.74 -2.01 6.56
CA HIS A 254 -11.22 -3.31 6.98
C HIS A 254 -10.74 -3.27 8.44
N GLU A 255 -11.01 -4.35 9.15
CA GLU A 255 -10.49 -4.57 10.50
C GLU A 255 -9.08 -5.17 10.44
N VAL A 256 -8.17 -4.62 11.24
CA VAL A 256 -6.75 -5.01 11.31
C VAL A 256 -6.31 -5.23 12.75
N ILE A 257 -5.32 -6.09 12.92
CA ILE A 257 -4.62 -6.31 14.19
C ILE A 257 -3.39 -5.40 14.22
N VAL A 258 -3.30 -4.53 15.22
CA VAL A 258 -2.20 -3.60 15.43
C VAL A 258 -1.39 -4.03 16.65
N SER A 259 -0.13 -4.38 16.42
CA SER A 259 0.88 -4.59 17.47
C SER A 259 1.65 -3.30 17.72
N PHE A 260 2.35 -3.23 18.85
CA PHE A 260 3.12 -2.07 19.27
C PHE A 260 4.56 -2.50 19.52
N LEU A 261 5.52 -1.93 18.78
CA LEU A 261 6.93 -2.31 18.90
C LEU A 261 7.44 -1.95 20.29
N ASP A 262 8.09 -2.90 20.97
CA ASP A 262 8.57 -2.75 22.35
C ASP A 262 7.46 -2.33 23.36
N GLY A 263 6.20 -2.63 23.02
CA GLY A 263 5.03 -2.22 23.80
C GLY A 263 4.76 -0.71 23.77
N ASP A 264 5.42 0.06 22.91
CA ASP A 264 5.31 1.51 22.85
C ASP A 264 4.04 1.94 22.06
N PRO A 265 3.06 2.62 22.70
CA PRO A 265 1.85 3.11 22.02
C PRO A 265 2.14 4.00 20.81
N ASP A 266 3.31 4.66 20.79
CA ASP A 266 3.73 5.57 19.71
C ASP A 266 4.39 4.82 18.53
N GLN A 267 4.54 3.49 18.62
CA GLN A 267 5.13 2.66 17.57
C GLN A 267 4.20 1.53 17.09
N PRO A 268 2.99 1.85 16.59
CA PRO A 268 2.06 0.86 16.07
C PRO A 268 2.51 0.28 14.72
N ILE A 269 2.24 -1.00 14.52
CA ILE A 269 2.44 -1.74 13.27
C ILE A 269 1.31 -2.74 13.07
N ILE A 270 0.76 -2.82 11.87
CA ILE A 270 -0.29 -3.78 11.54
C ILE A 270 0.36 -5.14 11.28
N THR A 271 -0.07 -6.17 11.99
CA THR A 271 0.50 -7.52 11.95
C THR A 271 -0.45 -8.57 11.40
N GLY A 272 -1.74 -8.26 11.28
CA GLY A 272 -2.74 -9.20 10.79
C GLY A 272 -4.07 -8.55 10.43
N ARG A 273 -5.01 -9.39 10.01
CA ARG A 273 -6.38 -9.01 9.62
C ARG A 273 -7.34 -10.10 10.03
N THR A 274 -8.59 -9.70 10.25
CA THR A 274 -9.66 -10.58 10.66
C THR A 274 -10.93 -10.29 9.88
N TYR A 275 -11.70 -11.35 9.64
CA TYR A 275 -13.11 -11.21 9.26
C TYR A 275 -13.93 -10.99 10.53
N HIS A 276 -15.07 -10.31 10.39
CA HIS A 276 -16.03 -10.07 11.46
C HIS A 276 -17.46 -10.12 10.89
N ALA A 277 -18.47 -9.78 11.70
CA ALA A 277 -19.88 -10.01 11.36
C ALA A 277 -20.36 -9.32 10.07
N THR A 278 -19.80 -8.16 9.70
CA THR A 278 -20.15 -7.43 8.48
C THR A 278 -19.11 -7.59 7.37
N ASN A 279 -17.83 -7.76 7.70
CA ASN A 279 -16.79 -8.19 6.76
C ASN A 279 -16.60 -9.71 6.86
N THR A 280 -17.45 -10.47 6.18
CA THR A 280 -17.45 -11.94 6.25
C THR A 280 -16.42 -12.58 5.31
N PRO A 281 -16.03 -13.84 5.55
CA PRO A 281 -15.18 -14.59 4.62
C PRO A 281 -15.78 -14.67 3.19
N PRO A 282 -14.97 -14.90 2.14
CA PRO A 282 -15.43 -14.91 0.75
C PRO A 282 -16.46 -16.00 0.42
N TYR A 283 -16.49 -17.06 1.23
CA TYR A 283 -17.39 -18.20 1.12
C TYR A 283 -18.04 -18.48 2.47
N ALA A 284 -19.28 -18.95 2.45
CA ALA A 284 -20.00 -19.31 3.67
C ALA A 284 -19.27 -20.40 4.45
N LEU A 285 -19.09 -20.18 5.75
CA LEU A 285 -18.52 -21.14 6.69
C LEU A 285 -19.56 -21.51 7.75
N PRO A 286 -19.60 -22.78 8.22
CA PRO A 286 -18.62 -23.85 7.98
C PRO A 286 -18.87 -24.71 6.73
N GLU A 287 -19.86 -24.38 5.89
CA GLU A 287 -20.24 -25.18 4.71
C GLU A 287 -19.06 -25.43 3.76
N HIS A 288 -18.25 -24.41 3.47
CA HIS A 288 -17.10 -24.51 2.55
C HIS A 288 -15.75 -24.56 3.27
N LYS A 289 -15.65 -25.31 4.37
CA LYS A 289 -14.43 -25.42 5.19
C LYS A 289 -13.20 -26.02 4.48
N THR A 290 -13.40 -26.71 3.37
CA THR A 290 -12.35 -27.33 2.54
C THR A 290 -11.81 -26.42 1.44
N ARG A 291 -12.32 -25.17 1.34
CA ARG A 291 -11.88 -24.22 0.33
C ARG A 291 -10.75 -23.32 0.82
N THR A 292 -9.70 -23.21 0.01
CA THR A 292 -8.64 -22.22 0.18
C THR A 292 -8.70 -21.21 -0.96
N THR A 293 -8.75 -19.91 -0.66
CA THR A 293 -9.05 -18.88 -1.67
C THR A 293 -8.18 -17.64 -1.57
N LEU A 294 -7.72 -17.16 -2.72
CA LEU A 294 -7.23 -15.79 -2.93
C LEU A 294 -8.23 -15.07 -3.82
N LYS A 295 -9.14 -14.30 -3.22
CA LYS A 295 -10.18 -13.54 -3.92
C LYS A 295 -9.94 -12.04 -3.76
N THR A 296 -9.95 -11.33 -4.89
CA THR A 296 -9.82 -9.88 -4.96
C THR A 296 -11.17 -9.23 -5.25
N LYS A 297 -11.26 -7.91 -5.12
CA LYS A 297 -12.45 -7.12 -5.49
C LYS A 297 -12.04 -6.04 -6.48
N THR A 298 -12.78 -5.87 -7.56
CA THR A 298 -12.60 -4.73 -8.48
C THR A 298 -12.65 -3.42 -7.69
N HIS A 299 -11.68 -2.53 -7.90
CA HIS A 299 -11.68 -1.22 -7.24
C HIS A 299 -12.66 -0.28 -7.96
N LYS A 300 -13.52 0.41 -7.19
CA LYS A 300 -14.54 1.32 -7.74
C LYS A 300 -15.39 0.69 -8.87
N GLY A 301 -15.70 -0.60 -8.74
CA GLY A 301 -16.50 -1.34 -9.70
C GLY A 301 -16.89 -2.73 -9.19
N GLU A 302 -17.62 -3.47 -10.02
CA GLU A 302 -18.13 -4.80 -9.69
C GLU A 302 -17.16 -5.91 -10.14
N GLY A 303 -17.25 -7.07 -9.47
CA GLY A 303 -16.51 -8.27 -9.85
C GLY A 303 -15.23 -8.54 -9.05
N SER A 304 -14.51 -9.58 -9.48
CA SER A 304 -13.37 -10.14 -8.74
C SER A 304 -12.44 -10.96 -9.61
N ASN A 305 -11.15 -10.98 -9.30
CA ASN A 305 -10.24 -12.05 -9.72
C ASN A 305 -10.09 -13.06 -8.59
N GLU A 306 -9.97 -14.34 -8.92
CA GLU A 306 -9.95 -15.42 -7.92
C GLU A 306 -9.03 -16.56 -8.33
N LEU A 307 -8.25 -17.04 -7.35
CA LEU A 307 -7.63 -18.36 -7.36
C LEU A 307 -8.18 -19.15 -6.18
N ARG A 308 -8.82 -20.28 -6.45
CA ARG A 308 -9.44 -21.13 -5.43
C ARG A 308 -9.03 -22.58 -5.60
N PHE A 309 -8.82 -23.23 -4.46
CA PHE A 309 -8.60 -24.67 -4.31
C PHE A 309 -9.76 -25.25 -3.50
N GLU A 310 -10.35 -26.33 -4.00
CA GLU A 310 -11.30 -27.20 -3.31
C GLU A 310 -10.59 -28.52 -3.02
N ASP A 311 -10.55 -28.91 -1.74
CA ASP A 311 -9.83 -30.09 -1.24
C ASP A 311 -10.79 -31.19 -0.73
N GLU A 312 -12.10 -31.08 -0.99
CA GLU A 312 -13.05 -32.17 -0.71
C GLU A 312 -12.78 -33.39 -1.60
N ALA A 313 -12.67 -34.57 -0.98
CA ALA A 313 -12.24 -35.77 -1.66
C ALA A 313 -13.24 -36.24 -2.73
N GLY A 314 -12.77 -36.38 -3.97
CA GLY A 314 -13.61 -36.74 -5.12
C GLY A 314 -14.20 -35.56 -5.87
N ASP A 315 -14.15 -34.36 -5.28
CA ASP A 315 -14.64 -33.09 -5.83
C ASP A 315 -13.52 -32.04 -5.92
N GLU A 316 -12.24 -32.46 -5.91
CA GLU A 316 -11.10 -31.55 -5.91
C GLU A 316 -11.08 -30.66 -7.16
N GLN A 317 -10.85 -29.37 -6.96
CA GLN A 317 -10.88 -28.39 -8.04
C GLN A 317 -9.90 -27.25 -7.82
N ILE A 318 -9.19 -26.87 -8.90
CA ILE A 318 -8.54 -25.57 -9.00
C ILE A 318 -9.39 -24.68 -9.91
N TYR A 319 -9.81 -23.53 -9.39
CA TYR A 319 -10.56 -22.53 -10.12
C TYR A 319 -9.73 -21.26 -10.28
N VAL A 320 -9.58 -20.82 -11.54
CA VAL A 320 -8.89 -19.58 -11.91
C VAL A 320 -9.88 -18.69 -12.64
N HIS A 321 -10.12 -17.50 -12.10
CA HIS A 321 -11.03 -16.51 -12.66
C HIS A 321 -10.32 -15.17 -12.86
N ALA A 322 -10.34 -14.68 -14.09
CA ALA A 322 -9.95 -13.33 -14.45
C ALA A 322 -11.19 -12.53 -14.82
N GLN A 323 -11.36 -11.37 -14.18
CA GLN A 323 -12.53 -10.50 -14.40
C GLN A 323 -12.52 -9.85 -15.80
N LYS A 324 -11.34 -9.72 -16.42
CA LYS A 324 -11.15 -9.08 -17.72
C LYS A 324 -10.18 -9.86 -18.61
N ASP A 325 -8.89 -9.58 -18.48
CA ASP A 325 -7.83 -10.18 -19.31
C ASP A 325 -7.05 -11.21 -18.48
N LEU A 326 -6.69 -12.35 -19.11
CA LEU A 326 -5.81 -13.36 -18.51
C LEU A 326 -4.60 -13.57 -19.44
N ASP A 327 -3.48 -12.97 -19.06
CA ASP A 327 -2.21 -13.14 -19.76
C ASP A 327 -1.37 -14.22 -19.08
N LEU A 328 -0.83 -15.15 -19.88
CA LEU A 328 0.05 -16.21 -19.43
C LEU A 328 1.33 -16.24 -20.28
N LEU A 329 2.43 -15.76 -19.71
CA LEU A 329 3.75 -15.79 -20.32
C LEU A 329 4.56 -16.97 -19.76
N THR A 330 5.10 -17.80 -20.64
CA THR A 330 6.02 -18.89 -20.28
C THR A 330 7.32 -18.70 -21.05
N GLU A 331 8.39 -18.36 -20.35
CA GLU A 331 9.69 -18.02 -20.97
C GLU A 331 10.42 -19.22 -21.57
N HIS A 332 10.10 -20.43 -21.13
CA HIS A 332 10.75 -21.64 -21.60
C HIS A 332 9.73 -22.67 -22.08
N ASN A 333 9.42 -23.69 -21.26
CA ASN A 333 8.55 -24.79 -21.67
C ASN A 333 7.25 -24.80 -20.86
N ARG A 334 6.11 -24.94 -21.56
CA ARG A 334 4.82 -25.28 -20.97
C ARG A 334 4.51 -26.74 -21.30
N THR A 335 4.16 -27.52 -20.29
CA THR A 335 3.70 -28.91 -20.44
C THR A 335 2.33 -29.05 -19.79
N GLU A 336 1.41 -29.71 -20.49
CA GLU A 336 0.05 -29.94 -20.02
C GLU A 336 -0.33 -31.40 -20.29
N VAL A 337 -0.79 -32.10 -19.25
CA VAL A 337 -1.21 -33.50 -19.33
C VAL A 337 -2.59 -33.61 -18.71
N ILE A 338 -3.58 -33.87 -19.55
CA ILE A 338 -4.97 -34.00 -19.15
C ILE A 338 -5.35 -35.47 -19.29
N LYS A 339 -5.66 -36.12 -18.17
CA LYS A 339 -5.90 -37.58 -18.11
C LYS A 339 -7.30 -37.99 -18.58
N LYS A 340 -8.24 -37.06 -18.58
CA LYS A 340 -9.61 -37.24 -19.06
C LYS A 340 -9.86 -36.22 -20.17
N ASP A 341 -10.81 -35.32 -19.98
CA ASP A 341 -11.31 -34.44 -21.01
C ASP A 341 -10.76 -33.01 -20.89
N SER A 342 -10.56 -32.36 -22.03
CA SER A 342 -10.22 -30.94 -22.13
C SER A 342 -11.30 -30.22 -22.92
N HIS A 343 -11.97 -29.27 -22.27
CA HIS A 343 -12.99 -28.43 -22.91
C HIS A 343 -12.46 -27.01 -23.06
N LEU A 344 -12.62 -26.45 -24.27
CA LEU A 344 -12.28 -25.07 -24.56
C LEU A 344 -13.42 -24.43 -25.35
N THR A 345 -14.02 -23.39 -24.77
CA THR A 345 -14.99 -22.53 -25.43
C THR A 345 -14.36 -21.16 -25.65
N VAL A 346 -14.42 -20.67 -26.89
CA VAL A 346 -14.00 -19.31 -27.25
C VAL A 346 -15.17 -18.67 -28.00
N GLU A 347 -15.80 -17.68 -27.39
CA GLU A 347 -17.01 -17.02 -27.91
C GLU A 347 -16.76 -16.15 -29.14
N ASN A 348 -15.51 -15.71 -29.34
CA ASN A 348 -15.12 -14.87 -30.46
C ASN A 348 -14.00 -15.54 -31.27
N ASN A 349 -12.77 -15.03 -31.18
CA ASN A 349 -11.67 -15.48 -32.03
C ASN A 349 -10.58 -16.21 -31.25
N ARG A 350 -10.07 -17.31 -31.83
CA ARG A 350 -8.86 -17.99 -31.36
C ARG A 350 -7.75 -17.84 -32.40
N PHE A 351 -6.72 -17.06 -32.07
CA PHE A 351 -5.51 -16.94 -32.89
C PHE A 351 -4.43 -17.87 -32.35
N SER A 352 -3.69 -18.54 -33.25
CA SER A 352 -2.55 -19.40 -32.88
C SER A 352 -1.43 -19.23 -33.90
N HIS A 353 -0.23 -18.95 -33.41
CA HIS A 353 0.96 -18.85 -34.25
C HIS A 353 2.07 -19.74 -33.68
N THR A 354 2.42 -20.78 -34.42
CA THR A 354 3.54 -21.68 -34.11
C THR A 354 4.66 -21.40 -35.10
N LYS A 355 5.79 -20.85 -34.61
CA LYS A 355 6.95 -20.54 -35.48
C LYS A 355 7.73 -21.78 -35.91
N GLY A 356 7.78 -22.78 -35.02
CA GLY A 356 8.39 -24.07 -35.30
C GLY A 356 7.38 -25.07 -35.87
N ASN A 357 7.47 -26.31 -35.41
CA ASN A 357 6.61 -27.39 -35.88
C ASN A 357 5.37 -27.57 -35.00
N ARG A 358 4.24 -27.88 -35.63
CA ARG A 358 3.05 -28.37 -34.94
C ARG A 358 2.82 -29.83 -35.31
N HIS A 359 2.90 -30.71 -34.33
CA HIS A 359 2.53 -32.12 -34.48
C HIS A 359 1.17 -32.34 -33.81
N HIS A 360 0.26 -33.05 -34.49
CA HIS A 360 -1.04 -33.42 -33.94
C HIS A 360 -1.34 -34.87 -34.37
N THR A 361 -1.65 -35.71 -33.40
CA THR A 361 -2.02 -37.11 -33.61
C THR A 361 -3.33 -37.36 -32.91
N THR A 362 -4.25 -38.03 -33.60
CA THR A 362 -5.54 -38.45 -33.06
C THR A 362 -5.67 -39.93 -33.35
N ASP A 363 -5.62 -40.77 -32.32
CA ASP A 363 -5.74 -42.23 -32.48
C ASP A 363 -7.19 -42.66 -32.74
N GLY A 364 -8.15 -41.89 -32.21
CA GLY A 364 -9.58 -42.10 -32.41
C GLY A 364 -10.10 -41.37 -33.65
N GLU A 365 -11.10 -40.51 -33.44
CA GLU A 365 -11.78 -39.79 -34.51
C GLU A 365 -11.51 -38.29 -34.43
N HIS A 366 -11.36 -37.65 -35.59
CA HIS A 366 -11.34 -36.21 -35.74
C HIS A 366 -12.54 -35.77 -36.56
N ARG A 367 -13.37 -34.88 -35.99
CA ARG A 367 -14.47 -34.20 -36.69
C ARG A 367 -14.26 -32.70 -36.64
N GLU A 368 -14.41 -32.04 -37.77
CA GLU A 368 -14.33 -30.59 -37.90
C GLU A 368 -15.55 -30.11 -38.71
N SER A 369 -16.20 -29.05 -38.24
CA SER A 369 -17.32 -28.41 -38.92
C SER A 369 -17.04 -26.92 -38.98
N ILE A 370 -16.90 -26.39 -40.19
CA ILE A 370 -16.66 -24.97 -40.44
C ILE A 370 -17.97 -24.37 -40.99
N GLY A 371 -18.52 -23.38 -40.29
CA GLY A 371 -19.78 -22.75 -40.69
C GLY A 371 -19.66 -21.75 -41.85
N ALA A 372 -18.44 -21.34 -42.18
CA ALA A 372 -18.11 -20.42 -43.26
C ALA A 372 -16.94 -21.01 -44.10
N ASP A 373 -15.94 -20.22 -44.45
CA ASP A 373 -14.86 -20.64 -45.34
C ASP A 373 -13.76 -21.44 -44.63
N TYR A 374 -13.30 -22.51 -45.28
CA TYR A 374 -12.07 -23.24 -44.93
C TYR A 374 -10.97 -22.93 -45.96
N SER A 375 -9.89 -22.28 -45.51
CA SER A 375 -8.75 -21.89 -46.35
C SER A 375 -7.48 -22.61 -45.90
N LEU A 376 -6.88 -23.39 -46.79
CA LEU A 376 -5.62 -24.11 -46.54
C LEU A 376 -4.56 -23.74 -47.59
N THR A 377 -3.50 -23.09 -47.13
CA THR A 377 -2.31 -22.78 -47.94
C THR A 377 -1.14 -23.65 -47.51
N VAL A 378 -0.59 -24.43 -48.45
CA VAL A 378 0.60 -25.24 -48.22
C VAL A 378 1.66 -24.82 -49.24
N ASN A 379 2.71 -24.14 -48.78
CA ASN A 379 3.82 -23.71 -49.64
C ASN A 379 4.71 -24.89 -50.06
N GLY A 380 4.77 -25.94 -49.23
CA GLY A 380 5.47 -27.18 -49.52
C GLY A 380 4.55 -28.21 -50.18
N SER A 381 4.53 -29.43 -49.66
CA SER A 381 3.71 -30.52 -50.18
C SER A 381 2.55 -30.84 -49.25
N HIS A 382 1.35 -31.02 -49.83
CA HIS A 382 0.20 -31.59 -49.14
C HIS A 382 0.11 -33.09 -49.45
N HIS A 383 0.25 -33.93 -48.43
CA HIS A 383 0.08 -35.37 -48.55
C HIS A 383 -1.22 -35.79 -47.89
N SER A 384 -2.09 -36.43 -48.65
CA SER A 384 -3.38 -36.93 -48.18
C SER A 384 -3.48 -38.42 -48.52
N LYS A 385 -3.67 -39.27 -47.50
CA LYS A 385 -3.79 -40.72 -47.65
C LYS A 385 -5.00 -41.20 -46.88
N GLN A 386 -5.95 -41.80 -47.59
CA GLN A 386 -7.14 -42.39 -47.01
C GLN A 386 -7.02 -43.92 -46.99
N GLY A 387 -7.39 -44.55 -45.88
CA GLY A 387 -7.39 -46.01 -45.77
C GLY A 387 -8.59 -46.69 -46.45
N LYS A 388 -9.67 -45.95 -46.69
CA LYS A 388 -10.89 -46.44 -47.34
C LYS A 388 -11.33 -45.51 -48.47
N ASN A 389 -12.03 -44.43 -48.13
CA ASN A 389 -12.66 -43.54 -49.11
C ASN A 389 -12.22 -42.09 -48.88
N GLN A 390 -12.10 -41.33 -49.96
CA GLN A 390 -12.15 -39.88 -49.95
C GLN A 390 -13.47 -39.46 -50.61
N LEU A 391 -14.34 -38.79 -49.87
CA LEU A 391 -15.62 -38.29 -50.36
C LEU A 391 -15.57 -36.76 -50.36
N VAL A 392 -15.85 -36.14 -51.50
CA VAL A 392 -15.87 -34.68 -51.66
C VAL A 392 -17.18 -34.32 -52.34
N GLU A 393 -17.99 -33.51 -51.67
CA GLU A 393 -19.24 -32.95 -52.20
C GLU A 393 -19.14 -31.43 -52.15
N ALA A 394 -19.48 -30.76 -53.25
CA ALA A 394 -19.53 -29.31 -53.34
C ALA A 394 -20.82 -28.89 -54.02
N GLY A 395 -21.48 -27.85 -53.49
CA GLY A 395 -22.75 -27.37 -54.04
C GLY A 395 -22.62 -26.68 -55.40
N THR A 396 -21.44 -26.13 -55.72
CA THR A 396 -21.21 -25.33 -56.94
C THR A 396 -20.10 -25.92 -57.80
N GLU A 397 -18.88 -26.06 -57.28
CA GLU A 397 -17.71 -26.43 -58.08
C GLU A 397 -16.66 -27.21 -57.26
N ILE A 398 -16.05 -28.21 -57.89
CA ILE A 398 -14.75 -28.79 -57.50
C ILE A 398 -13.76 -28.49 -58.63
N HIS A 399 -12.76 -27.63 -58.38
CA HIS A 399 -11.77 -27.22 -59.37
C HIS A 399 -10.37 -27.75 -59.02
N HIS A 400 -9.83 -28.66 -59.84
CA HIS A 400 -8.45 -29.11 -59.75
C HIS A 400 -7.59 -28.42 -60.82
N LYS A 401 -6.75 -27.46 -60.41
CA LYS A 401 -5.79 -26.76 -61.29
C LYS A 401 -4.36 -27.15 -60.93
N ALA A 402 -3.58 -27.63 -61.91
CA ALA A 402 -2.15 -27.89 -61.77
C ALA A 402 -1.35 -27.13 -62.83
N GLY A 403 -0.16 -26.64 -62.47
CA GLY A 403 0.68 -25.87 -63.39
C GLY A 403 1.27 -26.67 -64.56
N MET A 404 1.51 -27.98 -64.38
CA MET A 404 2.08 -28.85 -65.41
C MET A 404 1.23 -30.08 -65.72
N LYS A 405 0.85 -30.87 -64.71
CA LYS A 405 0.17 -32.15 -64.90
C LYS A 405 -0.82 -32.46 -63.80
N ILE A 406 -1.89 -33.13 -64.18
CA ILE A 406 -2.77 -33.89 -63.28
C ILE A 406 -2.67 -35.34 -63.73
N VAL A 407 -2.42 -36.26 -62.79
CA VAL A 407 -2.38 -37.71 -63.06
C VAL A 407 -3.42 -38.36 -62.16
N ILE A 408 -4.37 -39.07 -62.77
CA ILE A 408 -5.39 -39.86 -62.06
C ILE A 408 -5.13 -41.32 -62.41
N GLU A 409 -4.78 -42.11 -61.40
CA GLU A 409 -4.52 -43.53 -61.52
C GLU A 409 -5.49 -44.29 -60.60
N ALA A 410 -6.12 -45.33 -61.14
CA ALA A 410 -6.96 -46.23 -60.36
C ALA A 410 -6.63 -47.68 -60.75
N GLY A 411 -6.67 -48.59 -59.78
CA GLY A 411 -6.31 -49.99 -60.02
C GLY A 411 -7.33 -50.77 -60.85
N ALA A 412 -8.61 -50.39 -60.81
CA ALA A 412 -9.69 -51.11 -61.49
C ALA A 412 -10.42 -50.24 -62.52
N GLU A 413 -10.86 -49.03 -62.14
CA GLU A 413 -11.68 -48.20 -63.02
C GLU A 413 -11.49 -46.70 -62.73
N VAL A 414 -11.40 -45.89 -63.77
CA VAL A 414 -11.60 -44.43 -63.70
C VAL A 414 -12.84 -44.08 -64.50
N THR A 415 -13.81 -43.42 -63.87
CA THR A 415 -15.08 -43.05 -64.52
C THR A 415 -15.43 -41.58 -64.27
N LEU A 416 -15.64 -40.83 -65.34
CA LEU A 416 -16.11 -39.44 -65.35
C LEU A 416 -17.53 -39.43 -65.91
N LYS A 417 -18.53 -38.98 -65.14
CA LYS A 417 -19.94 -38.91 -65.58
C LYS A 417 -20.48 -37.50 -65.47
N ALA A 418 -21.25 -37.05 -66.45
CA ALA A 418 -21.95 -35.76 -66.43
C ALA A 418 -23.19 -35.79 -67.34
N GLY A 419 -24.36 -35.38 -66.82
CA GLY A 419 -25.57 -35.16 -67.64
C GLY A 419 -26.00 -36.34 -68.53
N GLY A 420 -25.84 -37.58 -68.04
CA GLY A 420 -26.13 -38.79 -68.81
C GLY A 420 -25.03 -39.26 -69.78
N SER A 421 -23.93 -38.50 -69.91
CA SER A 421 -22.72 -38.88 -70.65
C SER A 421 -21.64 -39.40 -69.70
N PHE A 422 -20.72 -40.22 -70.20
CA PHE A 422 -19.58 -40.68 -69.42
C PHE A 422 -18.35 -41.03 -70.25
N VAL A 423 -17.20 -40.97 -69.57
CA VAL A 423 -15.93 -41.58 -69.97
C VAL A 423 -15.57 -42.59 -68.91
N LYS A 424 -15.34 -43.84 -69.29
CA LYS A 424 -14.94 -44.92 -68.38
C LYS A 424 -13.71 -45.60 -68.92
N VAL A 425 -12.72 -45.81 -68.06
CA VAL A 425 -11.48 -46.52 -68.33
C VAL A 425 -11.43 -47.70 -67.38
N ASP A 426 -11.38 -48.92 -67.91
CA ASP A 426 -11.29 -50.17 -67.14
C ASP A 426 -10.40 -51.19 -67.90
N PRO A 427 -10.21 -52.44 -67.42
CA PRO A 427 -9.36 -53.42 -68.10
C PRO A 427 -9.83 -53.83 -69.50
N SER A 428 -11.08 -53.52 -69.88
CA SER A 428 -11.63 -53.80 -71.21
C SER A 428 -11.35 -52.68 -72.23
N GLY A 429 -10.94 -51.49 -71.77
CA GLY A 429 -10.54 -50.36 -72.60
C GLY A 429 -11.14 -49.02 -72.18
N VAL A 430 -11.21 -48.08 -73.14
CA VAL A 430 -11.79 -46.74 -72.94
C VAL A 430 -13.18 -46.69 -73.59
N THR A 431 -14.22 -46.50 -72.80
CA THR A 431 -15.60 -46.31 -73.27
C THR A 431 -16.00 -44.84 -73.15
N VAL A 432 -16.48 -44.25 -74.26
CA VAL A 432 -17.05 -42.90 -74.30
C VAL A 432 -18.49 -42.99 -74.78
N SER A 433 -19.45 -42.52 -73.99
CA SER A 433 -20.88 -42.64 -74.30
C SER A 433 -21.64 -41.35 -73.98
N GLY A 434 -22.54 -40.94 -74.87
CA GLY A 434 -23.41 -39.77 -74.72
C GLY A 434 -24.25 -39.53 -75.99
N PRO A 435 -25.27 -38.65 -75.95
CA PRO A 435 -26.15 -38.38 -77.09
C PRO A 435 -25.43 -37.87 -78.35
N LEU A 436 -24.31 -37.16 -78.18
CA LEU A 436 -23.45 -36.68 -79.26
C LEU A 436 -22.01 -36.61 -78.77
N VAL A 437 -21.09 -37.29 -79.46
CA VAL A 437 -19.65 -37.26 -79.16
C VAL A 437 -18.94 -36.43 -80.22
N ARG A 438 -18.38 -35.28 -79.81
CA ARG A 438 -17.58 -34.40 -80.68
C ARG A 438 -16.09 -34.71 -80.49
N MET A 439 -15.45 -35.31 -81.49
CA MET A 439 -14.00 -35.51 -81.53
C MET A 439 -13.37 -34.47 -82.46
N ASN A 440 -12.47 -33.63 -81.94
CA ASN A 440 -11.76 -32.60 -82.70
C ASN A 440 -12.66 -31.61 -83.49
N SER A 441 -13.90 -31.36 -83.04
CA SER A 441 -14.85 -30.49 -83.75
C SER A 441 -15.74 -29.68 -82.79
N GLY A 442 -15.55 -28.36 -82.74
CA GLY A 442 -16.40 -27.38 -82.04
C GLY A 442 -16.32 -27.39 -80.49
N GLY A 443 -16.46 -26.20 -79.88
CA GLY A 443 -16.53 -25.99 -78.41
C GLY A 443 -15.29 -25.30 -77.82
N GLY A 444 -15.46 -24.58 -76.71
CA GLY A 444 -14.38 -24.02 -75.89
C GLY A 444 -14.33 -24.71 -74.52
N PRO A 445 -13.17 -24.72 -73.83
CA PRO A 445 -13.05 -25.31 -72.51
C PRO A 445 -13.90 -24.54 -71.49
N GLY A 446 -14.41 -25.24 -70.48
CA GLY A 446 -14.94 -24.56 -69.28
C GLY A 446 -13.80 -23.87 -68.52
N SER A 447 -14.11 -22.76 -67.85
CA SER A 447 -13.19 -22.07 -66.95
C SER A 447 -13.61 -22.33 -65.51
N GLY A 448 -12.71 -22.84 -64.67
CA GLY A 448 -13.00 -22.97 -63.25
C GLY A 448 -12.79 -21.65 -62.49
N SER A 449 -13.39 -21.52 -61.31
CA SER A 449 -13.24 -20.34 -60.48
C SER A 449 -11.76 -20.11 -60.09
N GLY A 450 -11.32 -18.84 -60.07
CA GLY A 450 -9.99 -18.46 -59.58
C GLY A 450 -9.80 -18.74 -58.09
N VAL A 451 -8.55 -18.90 -57.65
CA VAL A 451 -8.22 -19.17 -56.24
C VAL A 451 -8.10 -17.85 -55.48
N GLY A 452 -9.06 -17.54 -54.62
CA GLY A 452 -9.08 -16.36 -53.74
C GLY A 452 -8.79 -16.71 -52.29
N VAL A 453 -7.56 -17.12 -51.98
CA VAL A 453 -7.17 -17.60 -50.65
C VAL A 453 -6.99 -16.43 -49.67
N THR A 454 -7.64 -16.50 -48.51
CA THR A 454 -7.39 -15.61 -47.37
C THR A 454 -6.35 -16.23 -46.44
N GLY A 455 -5.34 -15.44 -46.04
CA GLY A 455 -4.29 -15.87 -45.10
C GLY A 455 -4.73 -15.74 -43.63
N PRO A 456 -4.14 -16.53 -42.72
CA PRO A 456 -4.44 -16.45 -41.29
C PRO A 456 -3.93 -15.13 -40.68
N LEU A 457 -4.69 -14.59 -39.74
CA LEU A 457 -4.27 -13.45 -38.91
C LEU A 457 -3.36 -13.92 -37.76
N LEU A 458 -2.44 -13.06 -37.33
CA LEU A 458 -1.51 -13.35 -36.24
C LEU A 458 -2.12 -12.99 -34.86
N PRO A 459 -1.77 -13.70 -33.78
CA PRO A 459 -2.08 -13.27 -32.42
C PRO A 459 -1.41 -11.94 -32.10
N ASN A 460 -2.01 -11.17 -31.20
CA ASN A 460 -1.40 -9.96 -30.63
C ASN A 460 -0.17 -10.33 -29.78
N ALA A 461 0.86 -9.50 -29.82
CA ALA A 461 2.03 -9.66 -28.97
C ALA A 461 1.73 -9.15 -27.55
N LEU A 462 2.12 -9.93 -26.53
CA LEU A 462 2.19 -9.43 -25.16
C LEU A 462 3.38 -8.47 -25.08
N THR A 463 3.13 -7.20 -24.78
CA THR A 463 4.20 -6.24 -24.47
C THR A 463 4.67 -6.47 -23.03
N PRO A 464 5.97 -6.35 -22.71
CA PRO A 464 6.48 -6.55 -21.35
C PRO A 464 5.93 -5.59 -20.28
N ASP A 465 5.10 -4.62 -20.64
CA ASP A 465 4.44 -3.68 -19.72
C ASP A 465 3.01 -3.40 -20.18
N GLY A 466 2.08 -4.32 -19.89
CA GLY A 466 0.64 -4.09 -19.66
C GLY A 466 -0.16 -3.19 -20.60
N SER A 467 0.34 -2.87 -21.78
CA SER A 467 -0.30 -1.99 -22.76
C SER A 467 -0.63 -2.81 -23.99
N ILE A 468 -1.89 -3.24 -24.05
CA ILE A 468 -2.47 -3.82 -25.26
C ILE A 468 -2.45 -2.72 -26.33
N SER A 469 -1.56 -2.85 -27.31
CA SER A 469 -1.62 -2.07 -28.55
C SER A 469 -2.90 -2.45 -29.29
N SER A 470 -3.92 -1.61 -29.21
CA SER A 470 -5.09 -1.70 -30.07
C SER A 470 -4.73 -1.20 -31.46
N THR A 471 -4.11 -2.03 -32.30
CA THR A 471 -4.14 -1.79 -33.75
C THR A 471 -5.52 -2.16 -34.27
N GLY A 472 -6.43 -1.17 -34.25
CA GLY A 472 -7.61 -1.16 -35.11
C GLY A 472 -7.20 -1.03 -36.59
N PRO A 473 -8.07 -1.43 -37.53
CA PRO A 473 -7.68 -1.69 -38.91
C PRO A 473 -7.20 -0.43 -39.63
N GLN A 474 -6.03 -0.55 -40.26
CA GLN A 474 -5.51 0.40 -41.24
C GLN A 474 -6.48 0.49 -42.42
N ILE A 475 -7.01 1.69 -42.66
CA ILE A 475 -7.70 2.01 -43.91
C ILE A 475 -6.64 2.11 -45.01
N SER A 476 -6.95 1.45 -46.12
CA SER A 476 -6.10 1.25 -47.29
C SER A 476 -5.62 2.54 -47.94
N ASP A 477 -4.33 2.52 -48.27
CA ASP A 477 -3.60 3.34 -49.21
C ASP A 477 -4.39 3.62 -50.51
N THR A 478 -4.72 4.89 -50.75
CA THR A 478 -5.14 5.37 -52.06
C THR A 478 -4.00 6.13 -52.71
N GLY A 479 -3.31 5.42 -53.61
CA GLY A 479 -2.82 5.86 -54.92
C GLY A 479 -2.41 7.32 -55.07
N GLY A 480 -1.11 7.53 -55.25
CA GLY A 480 -0.50 8.82 -55.51
C GLY A 480 -1.07 9.58 -56.71
N ARG A 481 -0.99 10.91 -56.60
CA ARG A 481 -0.96 11.85 -57.72
C ARG A 481 0.21 12.83 -57.51
N PRO A 482 0.82 13.30 -58.61
CA PRO A 482 2.23 13.68 -58.64
C PRO A 482 2.50 15.09 -58.11
N ASP A 483 3.78 15.30 -57.78
CA ASP A 483 4.36 16.52 -57.21
C ASP A 483 3.91 17.81 -57.90
N ILE A 484 3.41 18.75 -57.10
CA ILE A 484 3.27 20.15 -57.47
C ILE A 484 4.17 20.97 -56.54
N GLU A 485 5.03 21.76 -57.18
CA GLU A 485 6.03 22.64 -56.59
C GLU A 485 5.51 23.54 -55.46
N ALA A 486 6.40 23.81 -54.51
CA ALA A 486 6.20 24.70 -53.39
C ALA A 486 5.81 26.12 -53.84
N LEU A 487 4.57 26.53 -53.54
CA LEU A 487 4.20 27.94 -53.45
C LEU A 487 4.04 28.34 -51.98
N SER A 488 5.00 29.11 -51.50
CA SER A 488 4.95 29.87 -50.25
C SER A 488 3.82 30.90 -50.28
N LEU A 489 2.88 30.85 -49.33
CA LEU A 489 1.90 31.91 -49.08
C LEU A 489 1.83 32.28 -47.61
N ARG A 490 1.66 33.59 -47.39
CA ARG A 490 2.05 34.38 -46.23
C ARG A 490 1.03 34.32 -45.09
N VAL A 491 1.55 34.32 -43.86
CA VAL A 491 0.81 34.50 -42.60
C VAL A 491 0.44 35.97 -42.47
N ASP A 492 -0.64 36.42 -43.12
CA ASP A 492 -1.26 37.73 -42.89
C ASP A 492 -2.66 37.79 -43.54
N GLU A 493 -3.54 36.84 -43.22
CA GLU A 493 -4.98 36.97 -43.53
C GLU A 493 -5.82 35.95 -42.74
N VAL A 494 -5.86 36.12 -41.41
CA VAL A 494 -6.88 35.49 -40.55
C VAL A 494 -7.57 36.60 -39.78
N ARG A 495 -8.78 36.98 -40.21
CA ARG A 495 -9.71 37.78 -39.40
C ARG A 495 -10.92 36.90 -39.05
N PRO A 496 -11.35 36.85 -37.78
CA PRO A 496 -12.54 36.09 -37.39
C PRO A 496 -13.81 36.73 -37.94
N ILE A 497 -14.79 35.88 -38.25
CA ILE A 497 -16.05 36.24 -38.89
C ILE A 497 -17.04 36.73 -37.81
N GLU A 498 -17.85 37.74 -38.15
CA GLU A 498 -18.81 38.46 -37.28
C GLU A 498 -19.83 37.55 -36.54
N ALA A 499 -19.94 36.29 -36.93
CA ALA A 499 -20.77 35.28 -36.27
C ALA A 499 -20.25 34.87 -34.87
N ASP A 500 -18.93 34.83 -34.68
CA ASP A 500 -18.31 34.37 -33.42
C ASP A 500 -18.42 35.41 -32.30
N LEU A 501 -18.52 36.70 -32.64
CA LEU A 501 -18.70 37.80 -31.67
C LEU A 501 -20.13 37.88 -31.13
N LYS A 502 -21.15 37.45 -31.91
CA LYS A 502 -22.56 37.47 -31.47
C LYS A 502 -22.89 36.33 -30.51
N GLN A 503 -22.22 35.19 -30.62
CA GLN A 503 -22.44 34.05 -29.72
C GLN A 503 -21.82 34.29 -28.33
N ALA A 504 -20.68 34.99 -28.25
CA ALA A 504 -20.06 35.38 -26.98
C ALA A 504 -20.85 36.44 -26.18
N ALA A 505 -21.64 37.29 -26.84
CA ALA A 505 -22.48 38.30 -26.18
C ALA A 505 -23.77 37.72 -25.56
N SER A 506 -24.29 36.63 -26.12
CA SER A 506 -25.49 35.92 -25.64
C SER A 506 -25.26 35.25 -24.27
N PHE A 507 -24.08 34.66 -24.05
CA PHE A 507 -23.74 34.01 -22.77
C PHE A 507 -23.52 34.99 -21.61
N ARG A 508 -23.25 36.28 -21.88
CA ARG A 508 -23.00 37.29 -20.84
C ARG A 508 -24.27 37.89 -20.23
N ASN A 509 -25.41 37.81 -20.94
CA ASN A 509 -26.69 38.38 -20.49
C ASN A 509 -27.59 37.39 -19.75
N ALA A 510 -27.35 36.07 -19.88
CA ALA A 510 -28.12 35.04 -19.19
C ALA A 510 -27.72 34.84 -17.71
N ALA A 511 -26.59 35.40 -17.26
CA ALA A 511 -26.06 35.23 -15.90
C ALA A 511 -26.34 36.40 -14.95
N ARG A 512 -27.32 37.28 -15.25
CA ARG A 512 -27.53 38.54 -14.49
C ARG A 512 -28.92 38.76 -13.89
N LYS A 513 -29.79 37.75 -13.80
CA LYS A 513 -31.09 37.88 -13.11
C LYS A 513 -31.48 36.60 -12.37
N GLU A 514 -31.19 36.55 -11.08
CA GLU A 514 -31.94 35.79 -10.06
C GLU A 514 -32.34 36.75 -8.92
N GLU A 515 -33.36 36.34 -8.15
CA GLU A 515 -34.07 36.99 -7.00
C GLU A 515 -35.37 37.78 -7.38
N VAL A 516 -36.57 37.58 -6.79
CA VAL A 516 -37.01 37.03 -5.48
C VAL A 516 -38.57 36.83 -5.42
N PHE A 517 -39.02 35.80 -4.67
CA PHE A 517 -40.23 35.58 -3.81
C PHE A 517 -41.74 35.64 -4.22
N SER A 518 -42.42 34.58 -3.72
CA SER A 518 -43.70 34.43 -2.97
C SER A 518 -45.11 34.60 -3.57
N GLU A 519 -45.86 33.48 -3.47
CA GLU A 519 -47.24 33.25 -3.00
C GLU A 519 -48.48 34.05 -3.47
N VAL A 520 -49.62 33.33 -3.43
CA VAL A 520 -51.05 33.70 -3.48
C VAL A 520 -51.74 33.62 -4.86
N CYS A 521 -52.50 32.53 -5.07
CA CYS A 521 -53.97 32.59 -5.20
C CYS A 521 -54.62 31.19 -5.34
N SER A 522 -55.25 30.76 -4.25
CA SER A 522 -56.29 29.73 -4.18
C SER A 522 -57.63 30.22 -4.75
N VAL A 523 -58.34 29.42 -5.57
CA VAL A 523 -59.83 29.25 -5.51
C VAL A 523 -60.25 27.98 -6.26
N ARG A 524 -60.76 26.95 -5.57
CA ARG A 524 -62.16 26.47 -5.62
C ARG A 524 -62.35 25.13 -4.92
N SER A 525 -63.48 25.07 -4.23
CA SER A 525 -63.90 24.18 -3.15
C SER A 525 -64.83 23.04 -3.59
N ASP A 526 -64.78 21.97 -2.80
CA ASP A 526 -65.83 21.04 -2.36
C ASP A 526 -66.62 20.17 -3.35
N LYS A 527 -66.53 18.84 -3.16
CA LYS A 527 -67.63 18.00 -2.65
C LYS A 527 -67.24 16.53 -2.38
N GLU A 528 -67.34 16.16 -1.11
CA GLU A 528 -67.91 14.94 -0.47
C GLU A 528 -67.94 13.53 -1.12
N ALA A 529 -67.79 12.55 -0.20
CA ALA A 529 -68.32 11.17 -0.14
C ALA A 529 -67.46 10.05 -0.79
N LEU A 530 -67.17 8.89 -0.19
CA LEU A 530 -67.79 8.10 0.89
C LEU A 530 -66.75 7.22 1.62
N SER A 531 -67.03 7.00 2.91
CA SER A 531 -66.73 5.88 3.86
C SER A 531 -65.48 5.01 3.69
#